data_AF-A0AAE0TAE2-F1
#
_entry.id   AF-A0AAE0TAE2-F1
#
_cell.length_a   1.000
_cell.length_b   1.000
_cell.length_c   1.000
_cell.angle_alpha   90.00
_cell.angle_beta   90.00
_cell.angle_gamma   90.00
#
_symmetry.space_group_name_H-M   'P 1'
#
loop_
_entity.id
_entity.type
_entity.pdbx_description
1 polymer ?
#
loop_
_entity_poly.entity_id
_entity_poly.type
_entity_poly.pdbx_seq_one_letter_code
_entity_poly.pdbx_strand_id
1 'polypeptide(L)'
;MSKKWQGVFPAITTQISKNGTVNTEATCRHIECLIKSGISGLIVLGSLGENQTLTPEEKRAVISAAKETVNGRIPLLSGVAETSTAESCRFVADGEKAGLDGYMLMPPMIYCSHDPEETLVYYESVARATGLPIMIYNNPISYGHDVSSEMMKRLADRPNFTAVKESSGDTRRITELRRELGDRFQIFTGVDNLILESAVLGLDGWVAGAGIAFPEENQKLWDLTREGKWDKARELYAWFTPLLNLDVTPKLVQYIKLTVQEVGLGEEWVKPPRLPLAGEERKYVLNVIRKGYLGMCGHGTIGLVVTLQHCGLLSAGECRIETPVGIVSAVLNKDGSVSVDNVPAYRRTANMAVYLPEAGKTVHGDLAWGGNWFFICADHGQKLTLDNIPALTRLSRDIRHALNAMGCPEVDHIELTGPAHDKTAHGRNFVLCPGGAYDRSPCGTGTSAKVACLAAEGKLKPEEIWIQESITGSLFQASYRPHPQNKGHILPRIRGTAFVTAECEFILNEADPLCWGMPPTNLNLSPV
;
A
#
# COMPACT_ATOMS: atom_id res chain seq x y z
N MET A 1 -9.13 1.14 -38.11
CA MET A 1 -9.73 2.02 -37.09
C MET A 1 -8.84 1.97 -35.86
N SER A 2 -8.46 3.11 -35.29
CA SER A 2 -7.75 3.16 -34.01
C SER A 2 -8.59 2.40 -32.95
N LYS A 3 -7.97 1.46 -32.21
CA LYS A 3 -8.65 0.78 -31.08
C LYS A 3 -9.02 1.84 -30.04
N LYS A 4 -10.29 1.94 -29.66
CA LYS A 4 -10.72 2.78 -28.52
C LYS A 4 -9.99 2.30 -27.26
N TRP A 5 -9.33 3.21 -26.55
CA TRP A 5 -8.67 2.90 -25.28
C TRP A 5 -9.70 2.89 -24.15
N GLN A 6 -9.79 1.79 -23.40
CA GLN A 6 -10.70 1.63 -22.27
C GLN A 6 -10.04 0.72 -21.24
N GLY A 7 -10.43 0.83 -19.96
CA GLY A 7 -9.84 0.03 -18.89
C GLY A 7 -8.73 0.76 -18.12
N VAL A 8 -7.91 -0.01 -17.41
CA VAL A 8 -6.83 0.54 -16.56
C VAL A 8 -5.54 0.67 -17.39
N PHE A 9 -4.99 1.88 -17.40
CA PHE A 9 -3.74 2.27 -18.08
C PHE A 9 -2.77 2.86 -17.04
N PRO A 10 -2.09 2.04 -16.22
CA PRO A 10 -1.18 2.58 -15.21
C PRO A 10 -0.08 3.45 -15.84
N ALA A 11 0.17 4.60 -15.21
CA ALA A 11 1.33 5.44 -15.51
C ALA A 11 2.47 5.03 -14.57
N ILE A 12 3.44 4.27 -15.06
CA ILE A 12 4.40 3.59 -14.18
C ILE A 12 5.60 4.45 -13.82
N THR A 13 6.28 4.03 -12.76
CA THR A 13 7.60 4.54 -12.40
C THR A 13 8.67 4.04 -13.37
N THR A 14 9.62 4.90 -13.71
CA THR A 14 10.92 4.46 -14.24
C THR A 14 11.76 4.04 -13.05
N GLN A 15 12.20 2.78 -13.00
CA GLN A 15 13.06 2.33 -11.89
C GLN A 15 14.45 2.95 -12.05
N ILE A 16 14.95 3.55 -10.97
CA ILE A 16 16.25 4.23 -10.93
C ILE A 16 17.07 3.54 -9.84
N SER A 17 18.31 3.22 -10.14
CA SER A 17 19.25 2.67 -9.17
C SER A 17 19.73 3.74 -8.21
N LYS A 18 20.23 3.35 -7.03
CA LYS A 18 20.75 4.28 -6.00
C LYS A 18 21.81 5.28 -6.51
N ASN A 19 22.58 4.89 -7.52
CA ASN A 19 23.61 5.73 -8.16
C ASN A 19 23.04 6.71 -9.22
N GLY A 20 21.72 6.71 -9.44
CA GLY A 20 21.04 7.59 -10.39
C GLY A 20 20.89 7.04 -11.81
N THR A 21 21.30 5.79 -12.08
CA THR A 21 21.16 5.19 -13.42
C THR A 21 19.79 4.55 -13.62
N VAL A 22 19.22 4.68 -14.82
CA VAL A 22 17.99 3.98 -15.20
C VAL A 22 18.17 2.47 -15.14
N ASN A 23 17.26 1.79 -14.45
CA ASN A 23 17.19 0.34 -14.33
C ASN A 23 16.03 -0.19 -15.18
N THR A 24 16.30 -0.45 -16.47
CA THR A 24 15.29 -0.97 -17.40
C THR A 24 14.81 -2.35 -17.00
N GLU A 25 15.70 -3.22 -16.52
CA GLU A 25 15.34 -4.58 -16.10
C GLU A 25 14.31 -4.57 -14.95
N ALA A 26 14.55 -3.77 -13.91
CA ALA A 26 13.58 -3.60 -12.82
C ALA A 26 12.26 -3.00 -13.31
N THR A 27 12.33 -2.04 -14.25
CA THR A 27 11.12 -1.48 -14.88
C THR A 27 10.34 -2.56 -15.62
N CYS A 28 11.01 -3.43 -16.38
CA CYS A 28 10.38 -4.54 -17.11
C CYS A 28 9.76 -5.59 -16.18
N ARG A 29 10.42 -5.93 -15.06
CA ARG A 29 9.82 -6.83 -14.06
C ARG A 29 8.52 -6.27 -13.50
N HIS A 30 8.48 -4.98 -13.20
CA HIS A 30 7.25 -4.34 -12.73
C HIS A 30 6.17 -4.32 -13.82
N ILE A 31 6.53 -4.04 -15.09
CA ILE A 31 5.61 -4.13 -16.23
C ILE A 31 4.97 -5.52 -16.32
N GLU A 32 5.73 -6.61 -16.18
CA GLU A 32 5.17 -7.96 -16.20
C GLU A 32 4.16 -8.20 -15.07
N CYS A 33 4.44 -7.71 -13.86
CA CYS A 33 3.49 -7.78 -12.75
C CYS A 33 2.17 -7.07 -13.07
N LEU A 34 2.24 -5.88 -13.69
CA LEU A 34 1.06 -5.13 -14.07
C LEU A 34 0.28 -5.82 -15.21
N ILE A 35 0.96 -6.35 -16.23
CA ILE A 35 0.31 -7.10 -17.32
C ILE A 35 -0.43 -8.31 -16.75
N LYS A 36 0.19 -9.04 -15.82
CA LYS A 36 -0.43 -10.21 -15.17
C LYS A 36 -1.68 -9.85 -14.37
N SER A 37 -1.76 -8.63 -13.82
CA SER A 37 -2.94 -8.21 -13.07
C SER A 37 -4.15 -7.88 -13.95
N GLY A 38 -4.00 -7.81 -15.28
CA GLY A 38 -5.11 -7.62 -16.22
C GLY A 38 -5.30 -6.18 -16.74
N ILE A 39 -4.28 -5.33 -16.63
CA ILE A 39 -4.34 -3.96 -17.18
C ILE A 39 -4.63 -3.97 -18.69
N SER A 40 -5.28 -2.91 -19.18
CA SER A 40 -5.75 -2.81 -20.57
C SER A 40 -4.81 -2.01 -21.48
N GLY A 41 -3.83 -1.33 -20.91
CA GLY A 41 -2.78 -0.57 -21.58
C GLY A 41 -1.73 -0.12 -20.57
N LEU A 42 -0.63 0.47 -21.03
CA LEU A 42 0.47 0.89 -20.16
C LEU A 42 1.00 2.25 -20.60
N ILE A 43 1.31 3.14 -19.65
CA ILE A 43 1.93 4.42 -19.92
C ILE A 43 3.30 4.46 -19.25
N VAL A 44 4.37 4.53 -20.04
CA VAL A 44 5.73 4.81 -19.55
C VAL A 44 6.03 6.30 -19.65
N LEU A 45 7.05 6.77 -18.93
CA LEU A 45 7.54 8.14 -19.05
C LEU A 45 6.45 9.21 -18.83
N GLY A 46 5.49 8.97 -17.94
CA GLY A 46 4.57 10.00 -17.44
C GLY A 46 5.24 10.89 -16.37
N SER A 47 4.43 11.63 -15.60
CA SER A 47 4.90 12.37 -14.42
C SER A 47 5.60 11.43 -13.42
N LEU A 48 4.95 10.30 -13.11
CA LEU A 48 5.46 9.26 -12.22
C LEU A 48 6.69 8.53 -12.80
N GLY A 49 6.82 8.52 -14.12
CA GLY A 49 7.99 8.00 -14.85
C GLY A 49 9.19 8.95 -14.87
N GLU A 50 9.13 10.10 -14.18
CA GLU A 50 10.20 11.09 -14.07
C GLU A 50 10.70 11.67 -15.41
N ASN A 51 9.84 11.72 -16.43
CA ASN A 51 10.18 12.07 -17.82
C ASN A 51 11.13 13.27 -17.95
N GLN A 52 10.82 14.40 -17.30
CA GLN A 52 11.58 15.65 -17.42
C GLN A 52 13.02 15.60 -16.87
N THR A 53 13.36 14.58 -16.08
CA THR A 53 14.71 14.39 -15.52
C THR A 53 15.56 13.40 -16.31
N LEU A 54 14.96 12.69 -17.26
CA LEU A 54 15.64 11.70 -18.09
C LEU A 54 16.22 12.35 -19.35
N THR A 55 17.39 11.89 -19.75
CA THR A 55 17.98 12.28 -21.05
C THR A 55 17.22 11.63 -22.20
N PRO A 56 17.34 12.14 -23.43
CA PRO A 56 16.75 11.49 -24.60
C PRO A 56 17.18 10.02 -24.76
N GLU A 57 18.42 9.68 -24.45
CA GLU A 57 18.97 8.32 -24.53
C GLU A 57 18.33 7.41 -23.49
N GLU A 58 18.18 7.87 -22.25
CA GLU A 58 17.49 7.14 -21.19
C GLU A 58 16.02 6.90 -21.53
N LYS A 59 15.32 7.91 -22.06
CA LYS A 59 13.93 7.76 -22.51
C LYS A 59 13.81 6.68 -23.59
N ARG A 60 14.71 6.68 -24.59
CA ARG A 60 14.74 5.64 -25.64
C ARG A 60 15.02 4.25 -25.07
N ALA A 61 15.92 4.13 -24.10
CA ALA A 61 16.20 2.85 -23.44
C ALA A 61 14.97 2.31 -22.70
N VAL A 62 14.24 3.17 -21.97
CA VAL A 62 12.98 2.78 -21.30
C VAL A 62 11.92 2.35 -22.32
N ILE A 63 11.72 3.13 -23.39
CA ILE A 63 10.75 2.79 -24.45
C ILE A 63 11.09 1.45 -25.09
N SER A 64 12.35 1.24 -25.47
CA SER A 64 12.79 0.00 -26.13
C SER A 64 12.56 -1.22 -25.23
N ALA A 65 12.98 -1.14 -23.96
CA ALA A 65 12.83 -2.23 -23.01
C ALA A 65 11.35 -2.51 -22.69
N ALA A 66 10.54 -1.47 -22.53
CA ALA A 66 9.10 -1.60 -22.33
C ALA A 66 8.41 -2.21 -23.55
N LYS A 67 8.80 -1.83 -24.78
CA LYS A 67 8.20 -2.38 -26.00
C LYS A 67 8.48 -3.87 -26.15
N GLU A 68 9.73 -4.27 -25.92
CA GLU A 68 10.13 -5.67 -25.93
C GLU A 68 9.37 -6.47 -24.86
N THR A 69 9.28 -5.93 -23.65
CA THR A 69 8.53 -6.57 -22.56
C THR A 69 7.07 -6.71 -22.93
N VAL A 70 6.37 -5.61 -23.24
CA VAL A 70 4.93 -5.63 -23.58
C VAL A 70 4.62 -6.58 -24.74
N ASN A 71 5.49 -6.65 -25.75
CA ASN A 71 5.41 -7.58 -26.88
C ASN A 71 4.03 -7.65 -27.55
N GLY A 72 3.38 -6.48 -27.70
CA GLY A 72 2.07 -6.35 -28.34
C GLY A 72 0.86 -6.89 -27.55
N ARG A 73 1.05 -7.35 -26.30
CA ARG A 73 -0.05 -7.86 -25.46
C ARG A 73 -1.09 -6.79 -25.13
N ILE A 74 -0.64 -5.57 -24.90
CA ILE A 74 -1.46 -4.39 -24.59
C ILE A 74 -0.88 -3.15 -25.31
N PRO A 75 -1.66 -2.08 -25.53
CA PRO A 75 -1.14 -0.82 -26.04
C PRO A 75 -0.08 -0.21 -25.10
N LEU A 76 1.06 0.18 -25.66
CA LEU A 76 2.12 0.88 -24.96
C LEU A 76 2.16 2.35 -25.37
N LEU A 77 1.90 3.24 -24.41
CA LEU A 77 1.92 4.68 -24.58
C LEU A 77 3.14 5.27 -23.88
N SER A 78 3.63 6.42 -24.36
CA SER A 78 4.61 7.24 -23.66
C SER A 78 4.05 8.59 -23.28
N GLY A 79 4.38 9.08 -22.09
CA GLY A 79 4.22 10.50 -21.76
C GLY A 79 5.14 11.38 -22.62
N VAL A 80 4.68 12.57 -22.98
CA VAL A 80 5.44 13.60 -23.70
C VAL A 80 5.51 14.84 -22.83
N ALA A 81 6.70 15.17 -22.34
CA ALA A 81 6.94 16.22 -21.35
C ALA A 81 8.12 17.13 -21.75
N GLU A 82 8.35 17.29 -23.05
CA GLU A 82 9.53 18.02 -23.54
C GLU A 82 9.41 19.53 -23.29
N THR A 83 10.57 20.18 -23.29
CA THR A 83 10.70 21.61 -22.94
C THR A 83 10.41 22.56 -24.10
N SER A 84 10.22 22.05 -25.31
CA SER A 84 9.83 22.84 -26.47
C SER A 84 8.95 22.06 -27.43
N THR A 85 8.22 22.78 -28.29
CA THR A 85 7.38 22.19 -29.34
C THR A 85 8.21 21.35 -30.32
N ALA A 86 9.37 21.84 -30.75
CA ALA A 86 10.23 21.12 -31.70
C ALA A 86 10.74 19.79 -31.12
N GLU A 87 11.14 19.80 -29.85
CA GLU A 87 11.56 18.59 -29.13
C GLU A 87 10.40 17.61 -28.93
N SER A 88 9.20 18.12 -28.59
CA SER A 88 7.99 17.30 -28.49
C SER A 88 7.65 16.62 -29.83
N CYS A 89 7.72 17.36 -30.94
CA CYS A 89 7.50 16.84 -32.28
C CYS A 89 8.54 15.76 -32.65
N ARG A 90 9.82 15.98 -32.32
CA ARG A 90 10.86 14.97 -32.55
C ARG A 90 10.63 13.72 -31.71
N PHE A 91 10.27 13.89 -30.44
CA PHE A 91 10.02 12.79 -29.52
C PHE A 91 8.88 11.89 -30.00
N VAL A 92 7.75 12.45 -30.43
CA VAL A 92 6.64 11.64 -30.97
C VAL A 92 7.01 10.98 -32.29
N ALA A 93 7.72 11.66 -33.19
CA ALA A 93 8.16 11.06 -34.45
C ALA A 93 9.14 9.89 -34.23
N ASP A 94 10.04 10.00 -33.23
CA ASP A 94 10.98 8.93 -32.85
C ASP A 94 10.25 7.77 -32.17
N GLY A 95 9.29 8.06 -31.27
CA GLY A 95 8.51 7.04 -30.59
C GLY A 95 7.63 6.21 -31.52
N GLU A 96 7.10 6.81 -32.60
CA GLU A 96 6.30 6.11 -33.60
C GLU A 96 7.16 5.10 -34.35
N LYS A 97 8.38 5.50 -34.73
CA LYS A 97 9.37 4.59 -35.34
C LYS A 97 9.82 3.48 -34.38
N ALA A 98 9.85 3.76 -33.08
CA ALA A 98 10.14 2.77 -32.04
C ALA A 98 8.97 1.82 -31.76
N GLY A 99 7.81 2.03 -32.40
CA GLY A 99 6.65 1.13 -32.32
C GLY A 99 5.75 1.38 -31.11
N LEU A 100 5.72 2.59 -30.54
CA LEU A 100 4.68 2.96 -29.58
C LEU A 100 3.28 2.90 -30.21
N ASP A 101 2.26 2.70 -29.39
CA ASP A 101 0.86 2.63 -29.81
C ASP A 101 0.13 3.98 -29.63
N GLY A 102 0.76 4.95 -28.96
CA GLY A 102 0.24 6.30 -28.77
C GLY A 102 0.99 7.10 -27.70
N TYR A 103 0.44 8.26 -27.37
CA TYR A 103 1.06 9.21 -26.44
C TYR A 103 0.08 9.72 -25.39
N MET A 104 0.60 10.04 -24.20
CA MET A 104 -0.06 10.93 -23.25
C MET A 104 0.66 12.29 -23.27
N LEU A 105 0.05 13.29 -23.90
CA LEU A 105 0.67 14.59 -24.15
C LEU A 105 0.36 15.55 -22.99
N MET A 106 1.41 15.97 -22.29
CA MET A 106 1.34 16.98 -21.23
C MET A 106 1.11 18.38 -21.83
N PRO A 107 0.64 19.36 -21.02
CA PRO A 107 0.65 20.76 -21.45
C PRO A 107 2.09 21.28 -21.64
N PRO A 108 2.28 22.48 -22.22
CA PRO A 108 3.59 23.13 -22.29
C PRO A 108 4.28 23.18 -20.91
N MET A 109 5.45 22.55 -20.80
CA MET A 109 6.03 22.22 -19.49
C MET A 109 6.93 23.30 -18.87
N ILE A 110 7.43 24.27 -19.65
CA ILE A 110 8.44 25.23 -19.17
C ILE A 110 7.83 26.37 -18.36
N TYR A 111 6.72 26.92 -18.84
CA TYR A 111 6.01 27.98 -18.14
C TYR A 111 4.51 27.84 -18.35
N CYS A 112 3.75 28.42 -17.43
CA CYS A 112 2.31 28.53 -17.55
C CYS A 112 1.97 29.81 -18.32
N SER A 113 1.66 29.69 -19.61
CA SER A 113 1.35 30.85 -20.45
C SER A 113 0.04 31.53 -20.10
N HIS A 114 -0.92 30.75 -19.57
CA HIS A 114 -2.33 31.16 -19.40
C HIS A 114 -3.01 31.65 -20.69
N ASP A 115 -2.34 31.56 -21.85
CA ASP A 115 -2.89 31.81 -23.17
C ASP A 115 -3.38 30.49 -23.78
N PRO A 116 -4.70 30.30 -23.95
CA PRO A 116 -5.25 29.12 -24.58
C PRO A 116 -4.70 28.88 -25.99
N GLU A 117 -4.39 29.93 -26.76
CA GLU A 117 -3.92 29.79 -28.14
C GLU A 117 -2.52 29.19 -28.19
N GLU A 118 -1.61 29.61 -27.31
CA GLU A 118 -0.26 29.00 -27.23
C GLU A 118 -0.36 27.50 -26.92
N THR A 119 -1.26 27.13 -26.02
CA THR A 119 -1.50 25.74 -25.65
C THR A 119 -2.10 24.94 -26.81
N LEU A 120 -3.09 25.50 -27.50
CA LEU A 120 -3.71 24.88 -28.69
C LEU A 120 -2.70 24.68 -29.82
N VAL A 121 -1.92 25.71 -30.15
CA VAL A 121 -0.86 25.64 -31.18
C VAL A 121 0.17 24.58 -30.82
N TYR A 122 0.57 24.48 -29.55
CA TYR A 122 1.46 23.42 -29.08
C TYR A 122 0.86 22.02 -29.32
N TYR A 123 -0.36 21.77 -28.82
CA TYR A 123 -1.04 20.48 -28.99
C TYR A 123 -1.17 20.13 -30.47
N GLU A 124 -1.68 21.03 -31.29
CA GLU A 124 -1.85 20.82 -32.73
C GLU A 124 -0.53 20.57 -33.46
N SER A 125 0.55 21.25 -33.06
CA SER A 125 1.88 21.06 -33.67
C SER A 125 2.42 19.66 -33.40
N VAL A 126 2.35 19.19 -32.15
CA VAL A 126 2.78 17.83 -31.78
C VAL A 126 1.90 16.78 -32.46
N ALA A 127 0.59 17.00 -32.52
CA ALA A 127 -0.33 16.12 -33.20
C ALA A 127 -0.17 16.10 -34.73
N ARG A 128 0.56 17.03 -35.36
CA ARG A 128 0.93 16.94 -36.79
C ARG A 128 2.18 16.11 -37.02
N ALA A 129 2.99 15.89 -35.99
CA ALA A 129 4.27 15.19 -36.09
C ALA A 129 4.16 13.65 -35.93
N THR A 130 2.97 13.12 -35.64
CA THR A 130 2.72 11.69 -35.51
C THR A 130 1.36 11.28 -36.06
N GLY A 131 1.30 10.07 -36.63
CA GLY A 131 0.04 9.43 -37.04
C GLY A 131 -0.66 8.67 -35.91
N LEU A 132 -0.02 8.52 -34.75
CA LEU A 132 -0.53 7.73 -33.64
C LEU A 132 -1.55 8.50 -32.78
N PRO A 133 -2.44 7.78 -32.07
CA PRO A 133 -3.38 8.40 -31.15
C PRO A 133 -2.70 9.11 -29.96
N ILE A 134 -3.34 10.18 -29.48
CA ILE A 134 -2.88 11.02 -28.38
C ILE A 134 -4.01 11.14 -27.34
N MET A 135 -3.63 10.90 -26.08
CA MET A 135 -4.37 11.24 -24.87
C MET A 135 -3.91 12.61 -24.39
N ILE A 136 -4.80 13.58 -24.37
CA ILE A 136 -4.55 14.91 -23.80
C ILE A 136 -4.48 14.78 -22.28
N TYR A 137 -3.47 15.33 -21.63
CA TYR A 137 -3.39 15.31 -20.17
C TYR A 137 -3.79 16.67 -19.58
N ASN A 138 -4.92 16.72 -18.88
CA ASN A 138 -5.36 17.90 -18.14
C ASN A 138 -5.04 17.75 -16.64
N ASN A 139 -4.13 18.57 -16.11
CA ASN A 139 -3.82 18.63 -14.67
C ASN A 139 -3.45 20.07 -14.26
N PRO A 140 -4.45 20.96 -14.16
CA PRO A 140 -4.22 22.36 -13.80
C PRO A 140 -3.62 22.55 -12.41
N ILE A 141 -3.86 21.63 -11.48
CA ILE A 141 -3.29 21.70 -10.12
C ILE A 141 -1.77 21.58 -10.16
N SER A 142 -1.24 20.66 -10.97
CA SER A 142 0.21 20.40 -11.01
C SER A 142 0.96 21.28 -12.00
N TYR A 143 0.31 21.70 -13.10
CA TYR A 143 0.98 22.39 -14.21
C TYR A 143 0.47 23.81 -14.48
N GLY A 144 -0.59 24.26 -13.80
CA GLY A 144 -1.19 25.59 -14.00
C GLY A 144 -2.01 25.75 -15.28
N HIS A 145 -1.88 24.83 -16.24
CA HIS A 145 -2.63 24.82 -17.49
C HIS A 145 -3.93 24.02 -17.35
N ASP A 146 -5.08 24.67 -17.52
CA ASP A 146 -6.36 23.98 -17.69
C ASP A 146 -6.72 23.88 -19.17
N VAL A 147 -6.92 22.67 -19.67
CA VAL A 147 -7.45 22.41 -21.01
C VAL A 147 -8.97 22.51 -20.95
N SER A 148 -9.51 23.68 -21.25
CA SER A 148 -10.94 23.96 -21.15
C SER A 148 -11.80 23.13 -22.13
N SER A 149 -13.12 23.05 -21.89
CA SER A 149 -14.06 22.41 -22.81
C SER A 149 -14.07 23.07 -24.20
N GLU A 150 -13.83 24.38 -24.29
CA GLU A 150 -13.69 25.08 -25.57
C GLU A 150 -12.43 24.66 -26.34
N MET A 151 -11.31 24.50 -25.63
CA MET A 151 -10.10 23.95 -26.23
C MET A 151 -10.33 22.50 -26.70
N MET A 152 -11.01 21.69 -25.89
CA MET A 152 -11.36 20.32 -26.26
C MET A 152 -12.24 20.24 -27.53
N LYS A 153 -13.17 21.18 -27.74
CA LYS A 153 -13.95 21.30 -28.98
C LYS A 153 -13.05 21.55 -30.19
N ARG A 154 -12.13 22.50 -30.11
CA ARG A 154 -11.18 22.76 -31.20
C ARG A 154 -10.28 21.56 -31.47
N LEU A 155 -9.79 20.91 -30.42
CA LEU A 155 -8.95 19.71 -30.57
C LEU A 155 -9.75 18.51 -31.13
N ALA A 156 -11.09 18.50 -31.02
CA ALA A 156 -11.94 17.44 -31.56
C ALA A 156 -11.86 17.29 -33.08
N ASP A 157 -11.54 18.38 -33.80
CA ASP A 157 -11.39 18.38 -35.27
C ASP A 157 -10.20 17.52 -35.74
N ARG A 158 -9.25 17.20 -34.85
CA ARG A 158 -8.09 16.38 -35.17
C ARG A 158 -8.31 14.91 -34.77
N PRO A 159 -8.34 13.97 -35.72
CA PRO A 159 -8.74 12.59 -35.45
C PRO A 159 -7.79 11.82 -34.53
N ASN A 160 -6.52 12.24 -34.42
CA ASN A 160 -5.55 11.57 -33.56
C ASN A 160 -5.61 11.98 -32.09
N PHE A 161 -6.29 13.07 -31.71
CA PHE A 161 -6.69 13.23 -30.31
C PHE A 161 -7.87 12.30 -30.02
N THR A 162 -7.66 11.29 -29.19
CA THR A 162 -8.65 10.21 -28.97
C THR A 162 -9.11 10.10 -27.54
N ALA A 163 -8.30 10.57 -26.58
CA ALA A 163 -8.61 10.47 -25.16
C ALA A 163 -8.19 11.72 -24.39
N VAL A 164 -8.69 11.83 -23.17
CA VAL A 164 -8.26 12.81 -22.18
C VAL A 164 -8.02 12.11 -20.84
N LYS A 165 -6.87 12.35 -20.21
CA LYS A 165 -6.63 12.08 -18.80
C LYS A 165 -7.04 13.32 -18.03
N GLU A 166 -8.18 13.25 -17.35
CA GLU A 166 -8.70 14.30 -16.49
C GLU A 166 -8.12 14.17 -15.09
N SER A 167 -7.36 15.17 -14.65
CA SER A 167 -6.76 15.24 -13.32
C SER A 167 -6.88 16.64 -12.69
N SER A 168 -7.95 17.35 -13.01
CA SER A 168 -8.32 18.64 -12.39
C SER A 168 -8.80 18.53 -10.95
N GLY A 169 -9.17 17.32 -10.51
CA GLY A 169 -9.84 17.11 -9.22
C GLY A 169 -11.37 17.29 -9.27
N ASP A 170 -11.92 17.68 -10.43
CA ASP A 170 -13.36 17.91 -10.60
C ASP A 170 -14.01 16.84 -11.48
N THR A 171 -14.66 15.88 -10.83
CA THR A 171 -15.31 14.75 -11.53
C THR A 171 -16.52 15.18 -12.37
N ARG A 172 -17.09 16.37 -12.13
CA ARG A 172 -18.20 16.91 -12.94
C ARG A 172 -17.78 17.16 -14.40
N ARG A 173 -16.48 17.37 -14.65
CA ARG A 173 -15.94 17.54 -16.01
C ARG A 173 -16.13 16.31 -16.88
N ILE A 174 -16.25 15.12 -16.29
CA ILE A 174 -16.62 13.90 -17.02
C ILE A 174 -17.99 14.09 -17.69
N THR A 175 -18.99 14.53 -16.90
CA THR A 175 -20.35 14.79 -17.42
C THR A 175 -20.38 15.97 -18.39
N GLU A 176 -19.61 17.03 -18.11
CA GLU A 176 -19.51 18.20 -19.02
C GLU A 176 -18.98 17.79 -20.40
N LEU A 177 -17.84 17.11 -20.44
CA LEU A 177 -17.22 16.66 -21.68
C LEU A 177 -18.14 15.69 -22.45
N ARG A 178 -18.82 14.78 -21.75
CA ARG A 178 -19.82 13.90 -22.38
C ARG A 178 -20.97 14.67 -22.99
N ARG A 179 -21.52 15.67 -22.29
CA ARG A 179 -22.62 16.48 -22.80
C ARG A 179 -22.22 17.28 -24.04
N GLU A 180 -21.01 17.83 -24.05
CA GLU A 180 -20.57 18.74 -25.11
C GLU A 180 -19.95 18.03 -26.32
N LEU A 181 -19.30 16.88 -26.11
CA LEU A 181 -18.49 16.20 -27.11
C LEU A 181 -18.92 14.74 -27.34
N GLY A 182 -19.93 14.25 -26.61
CA GLY A 182 -20.42 12.87 -26.71
C GLY A 182 -19.32 11.84 -26.47
N ASP A 183 -19.21 10.87 -27.36
CA ASP A 183 -18.20 9.80 -27.32
C ASP A 183 -16.93 10.14 -28.11
N ARG A 184 -16.74 11.41 -28.50
CA ARG A 184 -15.60 11.84 -29.31
C ARG A 184 -14.27 11.52 -28.65
N PHE A 185 -14.19 11.70 -27.33
CA PHE A 185 -12.99 11.39 -26.55
C PHE A 185 -13.28 10.25 -25.58
N GLN A 186 -12.28 9.39 -25.39
CA GLN A 186 -12.27 8.50 -24.24
C GLN A 186 -11.84 9.29 -22.99
N ILE A 187 -12.66 9.27 -21.94
CA ILE A 187 -12.41 10.05 -20.73
C ILE A 187 -11.81 9.14 -19.66
N PHE A 188 -10.56 9.44 -19.29
CA PHE A 188 -9.85 8.75 -18.24
C PHE A 188 -9.78 9.61 -16.98
N THR A 189 -10.08 9.02 -15.83
CA THR A 189 -9.71 9.67 -14.56
C THR A 189 -8.23 9.43 -14.28
N GLY A 190 -7.55 10.45 -13.77
CA GLY A 190 -6.11 10.40 -13.49
C GLY A 190 -5.71 10.81 -12.09
N VAL A 191 -6.68 11.05 -11.21
CA VAL A 191 -6.49 11.22 -9.77
C VAL A 191 -7.07 9.98 -9.10
N ASP A 192 -6.18 9.15 -8.54
CA ASP A 192 -6.56 7.78 -8.13
C ASP A 192 -7.69 7.73 -7.11
N ASN A 193 -7.68 8.63 -6.14
CA ASN A 193 -8.71 8.64 -5.11
C ASN A 193 -10.07 9.12 -5.62
N LEU A 194 -10.23 9.53 -6.89
CA LEU A 194 -11.52 9.90 -7.47
C LEU A 194 -12.16 8.77 -8.30
N ILE A 195 -11.54 7.59 -8.34
CA ILE A 195 -11.96 6.49 -9.23
C ILE A 195 -13.43 6.10 -9.03
N LEU A 196 -13.94 6.06 -7.80
CA LEU A 196 -15.25 5.52 -7.51
C LEU A 196 -16.37 6.45 -8.04
N GLU A 197 -16.34 7.73 -7.68
CA GLU A 197 -17.30 8.72 -8.17
C GLU A 197 -17.17 8.93 -9.67
N SER A 198 -15.93 8.91 -10.19
CA SER A 198 -15.70 9.04 -11.62
C SER A 198 -16.37 7.85 -12.35
N ALA A 199 -16.25 6.63 -11.81
CA ALA A 199 -16.80 5.44 -12.42
C ALA A 199 -18.33 5.48 -12.50
N VAL A 200 -18.98 6.02 -11.47
CA VAL A 200 -20.43 6.29 -11.45
C VAL A 200 -20.82 7.29 -12.54
N LEU A 201 -19.98 8.29 -12.83
CA LEU A 201 -20.22 9.32 -13.85
C LEU A 201 -19.92 8.86 -15.29
N GLY A 202 -19.49 7.62 -15.51
CA GLY A 202 -19.38 7.02 -16.84
C GLY A 202 -18.06 7.27 -17.57
N LEU A 203 -16.93 7.29 -16.85
CA LEU A 203 -15.60 7.28 -17.46
C LEU A 203 -15.29 5.97 -18.21
N ASP A 204 -14.36 6.05 -19.16
CA ASP A 204 -13.93 4.92 -20.01
C ASP A 204 -12.72 4.16 -19.47
N GLY A 205 -11.83 4.84 -18.75
CA GLY A 205 -10.63 4.21 -18.22
C GLY A 205 -9.93 4.95 -17.09
N TRP A 206 -8.97 4.31 -16.46
CA TRP A 206 -8.28 4.86 -15.31
C TRP A 206 -6.78 4.88 -15.56
N VAL A 207 -6.18 6.07 -15.54
CA VAL A 207 -4.72 6.19 -15.52
C VAL A 207 -4.24 6.11 -14.08
N ALA A 208 -3.98 4.90 -13.61
CA ALA A 208 -3.63 4.62 -12.22
C ALA A 208 -2.18 5.01 -11.88
N GLY A 209 -1.99 5.67 -10.73
CA GLY A 209 -0.70 6.08 -10.17
C GLY A 209 -0.25 5.18 -9.01
N ALA A 210 -0.80 5.38 -7.82
CA ALA A 210 -0.57 4.56 -6.63
C ALA A 210 -1.01 3.10 -6.81
N GLY A 211 -1.98 2.87 -7.70
CA GLY A 211 -2.45 1.55 -8.12
C GLY A 211 -1.35 0.57 -8.55
N ILE A 212 -0.22 1.07 -9.04
CA ILE A 212 0.87 0.23 -9.55
C ILE A 212 1.57 -0.58 -8.46
N ALA A 213 1.44 -0.18 -7.19
CA ALA A 213 1.97 -0.94 -6.06
C ALA A 213 1.05 -2.08 -5.61
N PHE A 214 -0.24 -2.03 -5.98
CA PHE A 214 -1.26 -3.01 -5.61
C PHE A 214 -2.07 -3.39 -6.85
N PRO A 215 -1.43 -4.03 -7.85
CA PRO A 215 -1.99 -4.12 -9.19
C PRO A 215 -3.21 -5.02 -9.30
N GLU A 216 -3.30 -6.05 -8.46
CA GLU A 216 -4.46 -6.94 -8.38
C GLU A 216 -5.65 -6.22 -7.73
N GLU A 217 -5.44 -5.53 -6.61
CA GLU A 217 -6.47 -4.75 -5.93
C GLU A 217 -6.96 -3.59 -6.80
N ASN A 218 -6.04 -2.94 -7.51
CA ASN A 218 -6.35 -1.88 -8.47
C ASN A 218 -7.25 -2.39 -9.60
N GLN A 219 -6.89 -3.51 -10.22
CA GLN A 219 -7.72 -4.13 -11.26
C GLN A 219 -9.07 -4.59 -10.67
N LYS A 220 -9.07 -5.18 -9.48
CA LYS A 220 -10.29 -5.65 -8.83
C LYS A 220 -11.26 -4.51 -8.56
N LEU A 221 -10.76 -3.36 -8.11
CA LEU A 221 -11.59 -2.17 -7.91
C LEU A 221 -12.21 -1.72 -9.23
N TRP A 222 -11.42 -1.65 -10.30
CA TRP A 222 -11.93 -1.34 -11.64
C TRP A 222 -13.05 -2.29 -12.06
N ASP A 223 -12.81 -3.61 -11.98
CA ASP A 223 -13.77 -4.64 -12.39
C ASP A 223 -15.08 -4.52 -11.60
N LEU A 224 -15.02 -4.32 -10.27
CA LEU A 224 -16.20 -4.13 -9.43
C LEU A 224 -17.04 -2.93 -9.87
N THR A 225 -16.40 -1.84 -10.34
CA THR A 225 -17.15 -0.70 -10.89
C THR A 225 -17.83 -1.01 -12.22
N ARG A 226 -17.20 -1.83 -13.08
CA ARG A 226 -17.76 -2.23 -14.38
C ARG A 226 -18.91 -3.22 -14.21
N GLU A 227 -18.82 -4.08 -13.21
CA GLU A 227 -19.88 -5.03 -12.82
C GLU A 227 -21.04 -4.37 -12.06
N GLY A 228 -20.94 -3.10 -11.69
CA GLY A 228 -21.95 -2.39 -10.89
C GLY A 228 -22.05 -2.89 -9.44
N LYS A 229 -21.01 -3.57 -8.91
CA LYS A 229 -20.96 -4.08 -7.54
C LYS A 229 -20.53 -2.99 -6.55
N TRP A 230 -21.32 -1.93 -6.47
CA TRP A 230 -20.96 -0.69 -5.77
C TRP A 230 -20.68 -0.85 -4.27
N ASP A 231 -21.37 -1.76 -3.57
CA ASP A 231 -21.09 -2.02 -2.15
C ASP A 231 -19.69 -2.61 -1.93
N LYS A 232 -19.32 -3.62 -2.74
CA LYS A 232 -17.99 -4.22 -2.69
C LYS A 232 -16.91 -3.25 -3.17
N ALA A 233 -17.22 -2.45 -4.20
CA ALA A 233 -16.32 -1.41 -4.66
C ALA A 233 -16.04 -0.38 -3.55
N ARG A 234 -17.08 0.05 -2.80
CA ARG A 234 -16.93 0.96 -1.65
C ARG A 234 -16.08 0.37 -0.53
N GLU A 235 -16.26 -0.91 -0.21
CA GLU A 235 -15.47 -1.60 0.81
C GLU A 235 -13.97 -1.62 0.45
N LEU A 236 -13.65 -2.09 -0.76
CA LEU A 236 -12.27 -2.13 -1.25
C LEU A 236 -11.69 -0.72 -1.38
N TYR A 237 -12.47 0.23 -1.93
CA TYR A 237 -12.05 1.61 -2.05
C TYR A 237 -11.77 2.25 -0.68
N ALA A 238 -12.58 1.98 0.36
CA ALA A 238 -12.35 2.53 1.70
C ALA A 238 -11.04 2.02 2.32
N TRP A 239 -10.70 0.74 2.10
CA TRP A 239 -9.38 0.22 2.47
C TRP A 239 -8.26 0.87 1.65
N PHE A 240 -8.48 1.06 0.35
CA PHE A 240 -7.44 1.54 -0.57
C PHE A 240 -7.19 3.05 -0.47
N THR A 241 -8.18 3.83 -0.05
CA THR A 241 -8.16 5.31 -0.07
C THR A 241 -6.90 5.93 0.58
N PRO A 242 -6.44 5.50 1.77
CA PRO A 242 -5.22 6.06 2.35
C PRO A 242 -3.99 5.90 1.46
N LEU A 243 -3.89 4.80 0.70
CA LEU A 243 -2.82 4.55 -0.26
C LEU A 243 -3.02 5.38 -1.53
N LEU A 244 -4.24 5.47 -2.05
CA LEU A 244 -4.56 6.29 -3.22
C LEU A 244 -4.29 7.79 -2.98
N ASN A 245 -4.46 8.26 -1.74
CA ASN A 245 -4.15 9.63 -1.36
C ASN A 245 -2.66 9.98 -1.49
N LEU A 246 -1.75 8.98 -1.57
CA LEU A 246 -0.34 9.22 -1.82
C LEU A 246 -0.05 9.75 -3.23
N ASP A 247 -0.98 9.57 -4.16
CA ASP A 247 -0.91 10.10 -5.53
C ASP A 247 -1.36 11.57 -5.63
N VAL A 248 -2.07 12.09 -4.62
CA VAL A 248 -2.70 13.42 -4.65
C VAL A 248 -1.79 14.49 -4.05
N THR A 249 -0.56 14.55 -4.56
CA THR A 249 0.46 15.52 -4.12
C THR A 249 1.53 15.73 -5.20
N PRO A 250 2.17 16.91 -5.30
CA PRO A 250 3.33 17.10 -6.15
C PRO A 250 4.52 16.16 -5.84
N LYS A 251 4.56 15.55 -4.65
CA LYS A 251 5.55 14.53 -4.25
C LYS A 251 5.15 13.09 -4.57
N LEU A 252 4.12 12.88 -5.40
CA LEU A 252 3.60 11.55 -5.75
C LEU A 252 4.70 10.58 -6.22
N VAL A 253 5.70 11.07 -6.95
CA VAL A 253 6.82 10.26 -7.43
C VAL A 253 7.56 9.59 -6.28
N GLN A 254 7.97 10.37 -5.28
CA GLN A 254 8.70 9.85 -4.12
C GLN A 254 7.82 8.91 -3.29
N TYR A 255 6.54 9.26 -3.12
CA TYR A 255 5.62 8.50 -2.27
C TYR A 255 5.31 7.14 -2.88
N ILE A 256 5.01 7.11 -4.17
CA ILE A 256 4.65 5.88 -4.88
C ILE A 256 5.88 5.00 -5.10
N LYS A 257 7.05 5.58 -5.39
CA LYS A 257 8.29 4.78 -5.45
C LYS A 257 8.65 4.11 -4.13
N LEU A 258 8.47 4.80 -3.00
CA LEU A 258 8.63 4.16 -1.69
C LEU A 258 7.59 3.05 -1.48
N THR A 259 6.33 3.28 -1.89
CA THR A 259 5.27 2.28 -1.81
C THR A 259 5.60 1.03 -2.62
N VAL A 260 6.01 1.20 -3.89
CA VAL A 260 6.46 0.13 -4.80
C VAL A 260 7.64 -0.65 -4.22
N GLN A 261 8.57 0.02 -3.54
CA GLN A 261 9.68 -0.66 -2.86
C GLN A 261 9.20 -1.48 -1.65
N GLU A 262 8.35 -0.92 -0.78
CA GLU A 262 7.90 -1.61 0.42
C GLU A 262 7.05 -2.85 0.12
N VAL A 263 6.37 -2.89 -1.03
CA VAL A 263 5.64 -4.08 -1.51
C VAL A 263 6.51 -5.03 -2.34
N GLY A 264 7.81 -4.74 -2.51
CA GLY A 264 8.77 -5.60 -3.20
C GLY A 264 8.71 -5.57 -4.73
N LEU A 265 8.08 -4.55 -5.33
CA LEU A 265 7.90 -4.44 -6.79
C LEU A 265 8.89 -3.48 -7.47
N GLY A 266 9.77 -2.82 -6.72
CA GLY A 266 10.78 -1.91 -7.29
C GLY A 266 11.63 -1.20 -6.25
N GLU A 267 12.16 -0.03 -6.62
CA GLU A 267 13.10 0.75 -5.82
C GLU A 267 12.62 2.18 -5.59
N GLU A 268 12.99 2.77 -4.46
CA GLU A 268 12.50 4.08 -4.06
C GLU A 268 13.26 5.27 -4.70
N TRP A 269 14.38 5.00 -5.38
CA TRP A 269 15.31 6.05 -5.78
C TRP A 269 14.74 6.92 -6.89
N VAL A 270 15.04 8.21 -6.81
CA VAL A 270 14.58 9.26 -7.72
C VAL A 270 15.76 9.97 -8.34
N LYS A 271 15.53 10.65 -9.47
CA LYS A 271 16.56 11.43 -10.12
C LYS A 271 16.54 12.89 -9.63
N PRO A 272 17.71 13.49 -9.32
CA PRO A 272 17.79 14.90 -8.96
C PRO A 272 17.08 15.80 -10.00
N PRO A 273 16.40 16.88 -9.58
CA PRO A 273 16.47 17.51 -8.26
C PRO A 273 15.58 16.89 -7.18
N ARG A 274 14.87 15.79 -7.47
CA ARG A 274 14.13 15.05 -6.43
C ARG A 274 15.11 14.37 -5.47
N LEU A 275 14.71 14.30 -4.20
CA LEU A 275 15.40 13.54 -3.15
C LEU A 275 14.48 12.42 -2.67
N PRO A 276 15.05 11.26 -2.27
CA PRO A 276 14.30 10.23 -1.55
C PRO A 276 13.65 10.80 -0.28
N LEU A 277 12.54 10.20 0.15
CA LEU A 277 11.87 10.63 1.38
C LEU A 277 12.75 10.38 2.60
N ALA A 278 12.79 11.37 3.50
CA ALA A 278 13.53 11.32 4.75
C ALA A 278 12.70 11.88 5.91
N GLY A 279 13.16 11.65 7.14
CA GLY A 279 12.56 12.21 8.36
C GLY A 279 11.10 11.82 8.56
N GLU A 280 10.30 12.76 9.06
CA GLU A 280 8.89 12.53 9.41
C GLU A 280 8.01 12.23 8.20
N GLU A 281 8.31 12.81 7.03
CA GLU A 281 7.55 12.55 5.80
C GLU A 281 7.70 11.09 5.35
N ARG A 282 8.92 10.53 5.44
CA ARG A 282 9.14 9.10 5.19
C ARG A 282 8.35 8.25 6.18
N LYS A 283 8.44 8.56 7.48
CA LYS A 283 7.74 7.79 8.52
C LYS A 283 6.23 7.82 8.31
N TYR A 284 5.68 8.97 7.92
CA TYR A 284 4.27 9.11 7.56
C TYR A 284 3.89 8.17 6.42
N VAL A 285 4.62 8.20 5.29
CA VAL A 285 4.32 7.33 4.14
C VAL A 285 4.46 5.85 4.51
N LEU A 286 5.53 5.46 5.21
CA LEU A 286 5.70 4.09 5.72
C LEU A 286 4.57 3.68 6.65
N ASN A 287 4.06 4.58 7.49
CA ASN A 287 2.92 4.29 8.36
C ASN A 287 1.64 4.09 7.53
N VAL A 288 1.40 4.89 6.50
CA VAL A 288 0.26 4.68 5.59
C VAL A 288 0.33 3.30 4.92
N ILE A 289 1.52 2.92 4.42
CA ILE A 289 1.76 1.61 3.79
C ILE A 289 1.55 0.46 4.79
N ARG A 290 2.23 0.54 5.95
CA ARG A 290 2.30 -0.53 6.95
C ARG A 290 1.10 -0.60 7.86
N LYS A 291 0.28 0.44 8.00
CA LYS A 291 -1.01 0.30 8.69
C LYS A 291 -1.94 -0.68 7.96
N GLY A 292 -1.67 -0.96 6.68
CA GLY A 292 -2.25 -2.09 5.93
C GLY A 292 -1.54 -3.44 6.11
N TYR A 293 -0.37 -3.51 6.76
CA TYR A 293 0.52 -4.68 6.86
C TYR A 293 1.05 -4.92 8.30
N LEU A 294 0.74 -6.06 8.92
CA LEU A 294 1.26 -6.42 10.24
C LEU A 294 2.78 -6.71 10.17
N GLY A 295 3.60 -6.02 10.98
CA GLY A 295 5.06 -6.14 10.94
C GLY A 295 5.61 -7.50 11.38
N MET A 296 5.03 -8.10 12.43
CA MET A 296 5.28 -9.47 12.88
C MET A 296 4.16 -9.91 13.83
N CYS A 297 3.95 -11.22 13.98
CA CYS A 297 2.95 -11.77 14.90
C CYS A 297 3.49 -12.98 15.67
N GLY A 298 3.67 -12.84 17.00
CA GLY A 298 4.24 -13.92 17.82
C GLY A 298 3.40 -15.20 17.85
N HIS A 299 2.06 -15.10 17.92
CA HIS A 299 1.20 -16.29 17.88
C HIS A 299 1.19 -16.94 16.48
N GLY A 300 1.28 -16.12 15.42
CA GLY A 300 1.43 -16.59 14.04
C GLY A 300 2.71 -17.38 13.85
N THR A 301 3.83 -16.91 14.43
CA THR A 301 5.11 -17.62 14.44
C THR A 301 5.02 -18.97 15.16
N ILE A 302 4.38 -19.02 16.33
CA ILE A 302 4.14 -20.28 17.08
C ILE A 302 3.32 -21.25 16.22
N GLY A 303 2.23 -20.77 15.61
CA GLY A 303 1.39 -21.57 14.73
C GLY A 303 2.15 -22.12 13.52
N LEU A 304 2.95 -21.29 12.85
CA LEU A 304 3.79 -21.69 11.72
C LEU A 304 4.73 -22.83 12.10
N VAL A 305 5.44 -22.72 13.23
CA VAL A 305 6.40 -23.75 13.66
C VAL A 305 5.70 -25.08 13.95
N VAL A 306 4.55 -25.06 14.65
CA VAL A 306 3.77 -26.27 14.92
C VAL A 306 3.24 -26.89 13.62
N THR A 307 2.77 -26.07 12.68
CA THR A 307 2.33 -26.56 11.36
C THR A 307 3.47 -27.19 10.57
N LEU A 308 4.66 -26.56 10.54
CA LEU A 308 5.82 -27.13 9.85
C LEU A 308 6.27 -28.45 10.47
N GLN A 309 6.19 -28.58 11.80
CA GLN A 309 6.45 -29.85 12.48
C GLN A 309 5.44 -30.92 12.05
N HIS A 310 4.16 -30.58 12.08
CA HIS A 310 3.08 -31.48 11.71
C HIS A 310 3.22 -31.96 10.26
N CYS A 311 3.62 -31.08 9.33
CA CYS A 311 3.92 -31.42 7.94
C CYS A 311 5.24 -32.19 7.75
N GLY A 312 5.99 -32.50 8.80
CA GLY A 312 7.28 -33.18 8.72
C GLY A 312 8.42 -32.34 8.13
N LEU A 313 8.22 -31.04 7.95
CA LEU A 313 9.19 -30.09 7.38
C LEU A 313 10.17 -29.54 8.43
N LEU A 314 9.87 -29.72 9.71
CA LEU A 314 10.68 -29.24 10.82
C LEU A 314 10.69 -30.26 11.96
N SER A 315 11.86 -30.47 12.55
CA SER A 315 12.01 -31.25 13.79
C SER A 315 12.23 -30.33 14.99
N ALA A 316 12.11 -30.86 16.21
CA ALA A 316 12.45 -30.11 17.42
C ALA A 316 13.85 -29.48 17.31
N GLY A 317 13.97 -28.20 17.65
CA GLY A 317 15.17 -27.39 17.40
C GLY A 317 14.87 -25.93 17.08
N GLU A 318 15.93 -25.18 16.80
CA GLU A 318 15.83 -23.77 16.41
C GLU A 318 15.57 -23.63 14.90
N CYS A 319 14.69 -22.69 14.55
CA CYS A 319 14.49 -22.21 13.19
C CYS A 319 14.51 -20.67 13.16
N ARG A 320 14.93 -20.11 12.03
CA ARG A 320 14.96 -18.66 11.80
C ARG A 320 13.94 -18.29 10.76
N ILE A 321 13.15 -17.25 11.05
CA ILE A 321 12.05 -16.79 10.21
C ILE A 321 12.30 -15.32 9.89
N GLU A 322 12.34 -14.98 8.61
CA GLU A 322 12.44 -13.60 8.15
C GLU A 322 11.07 -12.93 8.23
N THR A 323 11.02 -11.73 8.82
CA THR A 323 9.80 -10.92 8.94
C THR A 323 10.09 -9.47 8.56
N PRO A 324 9.06 -8.66 8.22
CA PRO A 324 9.23 -7.23 7.88
C PRO A 324 9.96 -6.36 8.91
N VAL A 325 10.09 -6.82 10.15
CA VAL A 325 10.79 -6.11 11.24
C VAL A 325 12.10 -6.78 11.67
N GLY A 326 12.58 -7.76 10.89
CA GLY A 326 13.84 -8.46 11.09
C GLY A 326 13.69 -9.97 11.24
N ILE A 327 14.83 -10.66 11.39
CA ILE A 327 14.85 -12.11 11.61
C ILE A 327 14.50 -12.40 13.06
N VAL A 328 13.52 -13.27 13.27
CA VAL A 328 13.14 -13.84 14.57
C VAL A 328 13.56 -15.31 14.63
N SER A 329 14.05 -15.74 15.80
CA SER A 329 14.35 -17.14 16.07
C SER A 329 13.18 -17.77 16.82
N ALA A 330 12.81 -19.00 16.44
CA ALA A 330 11.85 -19.80 17.17
C ALA A 330 12.44 -21.18 17.48
N VAL A 331 12.13 -21.73 18.64
CA VAL A 331 12.58 -23.04 19.10
C VAL A 331 11.36 -23.90 19.36
N LEU A 332 11.22 -24.97 18.60
CA LEU A 332 10.27 -26.03 18.90
C LEU A 332 10.83 -26.89 20.04
N ASN A 333 10.19 -26.81 21.21
CA ASN A 333 10.59 -27.54 22.40
C ASN A 333 10.12 -29.00 22.32
N LYS A 334 10.77 -29.88 23.09
CA LYS A 334 10.44 -31.32 23.14
C LYS A 334 9.02 -31.61 23.64
N ASP A 335 8.43 -30.70 24.41
CA ASP A 335 7.05 -30.82 24.90
C ASP A 335 6.00 -30.26 23.93
N GLY A 336 6.39 -29.91 22.70
CA GLY A 336 5.50 -29.41 21.65
C GLY A 336 5.17 -27.92 21.76
N SER A 337 5.63 -27.23 22.80
CA SER A 337 5.53 -25.77 22.87
C SER A 337 6.58 -25.09 21.98
N VAL A 338 6.32 -23.85 21.57
CA VAL A 338 7.26 -23.07 20.77
C VAL A 338 7.69 -21.84 21.55
N SER A 339 9.00 -21.64 21.64
CA SER A 339 9.61 -20.43 22.19
C SER A 339 10.04 -19.52 21.05
N VAL A 340 9.73 -18.23 21.10
CA VAL A 340 10.11 -17.23 20.10
C VAL A 340 10.99 -16.19 20.78
N ASP A 341 12.22 -16.06 20.30
CA ASP A 341 13.10 -14.94 20.63
C ASP A 341 12.70 -13.77 19.75
N ASN A 342 12.08 -12.76 20.37
CA ASN A 342 11.53 -11.62 19.66
C ASN A 342 12.59 -10.50 19.51
N VAL A 343 12.28 -9.50 18.69
CA VAL A 343 13.14 -8.31 18.51
C VAL A 343 13.30 -7.52 19.83
N PRO A 344 14.34 -6.68 19.95
CA PRO A 344 14.52 -5.83 21.13
C PRO A 344 13.27 -5.03 21.49
N ALA A 345 12.87 -5.11 22.76
CA ALA A 345 11.69 -4.43 23.30
C ALA A 345 12.09 -3.42 24.36
N TYR A 346 11.31 -2.35 24.53
CA TYR A 346 11.58 -1.28 25.49
C TYR A 346 10.31 -0.49 25.83
N ARG A 347 10.28 0.10 27.02
CA ARG A 347 9.28 1.10 27.40
C ARG A 347 9.77 2.50 27.02
N ARG A 348 8.98 3.24 26.25
CA ARG A 348 9.29 4.62 25.85
C ARG A 348 8.80 5.64 26.87
N THR A 349 7.55 5.49 27.32
CA THR A 349 6.92 6.43 28.26
C THR A 349 6.15 5.65 29.31
N ALA A 350 6.37 5.99 30.57
CA ALA A 350 5.65 5.40 31.69
C ALA A 350 4.45 6.28 32.08
N ASN A 351 3.33 5.65 32.41
CA ASN A 351 2.16 6.29 33.01
C ASN A 351 1.65 7.55 32.25
N MET A 352 1.61 7.47 30.92
CA MET A 352 1.11 8.53 30.05
C MET A 352 -0.41 8.69 30.25
N ALA A 353 -0.83 9.90 30.58
CA ALA A 353 -2.24 10.27 30.72
C ALA A 353 -2.89 10.49 29.35
N VAL A 354 -4.02 9.85 29.09
CA VAL A 354 -4.82 9.97 27.86
C VAL A 354 -6.24 10.35 28.24
N TYR A 355 -6.64 11.57 27.88
CA TYR A 355 -8.01 12.04 28.07
C TYR A 355 -8.92 11.49 26.97
N LEU A 356 -10.06 10.93 27.37
CA LEU A 356 -11.07 10.36 26.49
C LEU A 356 -12.29 11.28 26.49
N PRO A 357 -12.46 12.15 25.49
CA PRO A 357 -13.50 13.19 25.49
C PRO A 357 -14.92 12.63 25.60
N GLU A 358 -15.21 11.55 24.87
CA GLU A 358 -16.56 10.94 24.86
C GLU A 358 -16.93 10.31 26.23
N ALA A 359 -15.93 9.83 26.97
CA ALA A 359 -16.12 9.21 28.27
C ALA A 359 -15.92 10.18 29.44
N GLY A 360 -15.48 11.43 29.19
CA GLY A 360 -15.19 12.43 30.21
C GLY A 360 -14.17 11.98 31.26
N LYS A 361 -13.25 11.08 30.89
CA LYS A 361 -12.29 10.47 31.83
C LYS A 361 -10.87 10.44 31.27
N THR A 362 -9.89 10.40 32.15
CA THR A 362 -8.49 10.17 31.82
C THR A 362 -8.11 8.74 32.21
N VAL A 363 -7.43 8.04 31.31
CA VAL A 363 -6.78 6.74 31.60
C VAL A 363 -5.27 6.90 31.53
N HIS A 364 -4.54 6.02 32.19
CA HIS A 364 -3.08 6.01 32.20
C HIS A 364 -2.54 4.69 31.66
N GLY A 365 -1.46 4.79 30.90
CA GLY A 365 -0.81 3.61 30.34
C GLY A 365 0.63 3.84 29.96
N ASP A 366 1.32 2.75 29.71
CA ASP A 366 2.69 2.77 29.24
C ASP A 366 2.71 2.71 27.72
N LEU A 367 3.53 3.57 27.10
CA LEU A 367 3.87 3.49 25.69
C LEU A 367 5.12 2.61 25.54
N ALA A 368 4.97 1.47 24.87
CA ALA A 368 6.03 0.47 24.77
C ALA A 368 6.13 -0.14 23.38
N TRP A 369 7.34 -0.55 23.02
CA TRP A 369 7.66 -1.26 21.79
C TRP A 369 7.98 -2.71 22.10
N GLY A 370 7.32 -3.63 21.39
CA GLY A 370 7.55 -5.08 21.49
C GLY A 370 7.62 -5.77 20.13
N GLY A 371 7.94 -5.02 19.07
CA GLY A 371 7.81 -5.45 17.67
C GLY A 371 6.69 -4.73 16.91
N ASN A 372 5.69 -4.26 17.66
CA ASN A 372 4.74 -3.21 17.26
C ASN A 372 4.61 -2.20 18.42
N TRP A 373 3.89 -1.10 18.21
CA TRP A 373 3.68 -0.08 19.25
C TRP A 373 2.41 -0.36 20.05
N PHE A 374 2.57 -0.42 21.37
CA PHE A 374 1.50 -0.69 22.31
C PHE A 374 1.29 0.49 23.26
N PHE A 375 0.03 0.81 23.51
CA PHE A 375 -0.37 1.51 24.72
C PHE A 375 -0.99 0.51 25.69
N ILE A 376 -0.31 0.29 26.82
CA ILE A 376 -0.67 -0.71 27.83
C ILE A 376 -1.34 -0.01 29.01
N CYS A 377 -2.65 -0.19 29.14
CA CYS A 377 -3.49 0.52 30.11
C CYS A 377 -4.03 -0.46 31.16
N ALA A 378 -4.01 -0.08 32.44
CA ALA A 378 -4.52 -0.90 33.54
C ALA A 378 -5.69 -0.25 34.31
N ASP A 379 -5.82 1.07 34.28
CA ASP A 379 -6.86 1.83 34.99
C ASP A 379 -8.11 2.11 34.12
N HIS A 380 -8.31 1.29 33.09
CA HIS A 380 -9.38 1.45 32.11
C HIS A 380 -10.81 1.21 32.66
N GLY A 381 -10.93 0.52 33.80
CA GLY A 381 -12.19 0.30 34.52
C GLY A 381 -13.17 -0.70 33.86
N GLN A 382 -12.69 -1.55 32.96
CA GLN A 382 -13.51 -2.56 32.27
C GLN A 382 -13.21 -3.97 32.79
N LYS A 383 -14.21 -4.86 32.73
CA LYS A 383 -14.00 -6.29 32.98
C LYS A 383 -13.41 -6.96 31.72
N LEU A 384 -12.35 -7.74 31.87
CA LEU A 384 -11.69 -8.47 30.78
C LEU A 384 -12.35 -9.82 30.52
N THR A 385 -13.62 -9.80 30.11
CA THR A 385 -14.45 -10.99 29.87
C THR A 385 -15.00 -11.01 28.44
N LEU A 386 -15.28 -12.20 27.91
CA LEU A 386 -15.72 -12.37 26.52
C LEU A 386 -17.06 -11.68 26.21
N ASP A 387 -17.99 -11.66 27.16
CA ASP A 387 -19.26 -10.94 27.07
C ASP A 387 -19.08 -9.41 27.01
N ASN A 388 -17.93 -8.89 27.46
CA ASN A 388 -17.62 -7.47 27.48
C ASN A 388 -16.78 -7.00 26.26
N ILE A 389 -16.48 -7.88 25.29
CA ILE A 389 -15.67 -7.55 24.11
C ILE A 389 -16.15 -6.27 23.40
N PRO A 390 -17.46 -6.04 23.12
CA PRO A 390 -17.88 -4.83 22.43
C PRO A 390 -17.48 -3.54 23.17
N ALA A 391 -17.53 -3.53 24.50
CA ALA A 391 -17.14 -2.37 25.29
C ALA A 391 -15.61 -2.20 25.33
N LEU A 392 -14.86 -3.30 25.43
CA LEU A 392 -13.40 -3.30 25.36
C LEU A 392 -12.91 -2.78 24.00
N THR A 393 -13.48 -3.26 22.89
CA THR A 393 -13.17 -2.80 21.54
C THR A 393 -13.44 -1.31 21.37
N ARG A 394 -14.61 -0.81 21.82
CA ARG A 394 -14.94 0.62 21.76
C ARG A 394 -13.92 1.45 22.54
N LEU A 395 -13.70 1.12 23.82
CA LEU A 395 -12.75 1.84 24.66
C LEU A 395 -11.33 1.84 24.08
N SER A 396 -10.86 0.70 23.58
CA SER A 396 -9.56 0.62 22.92
C SER A 396 -9.49 1.50 21.67
N ARG A 397 -10.55 1.55 20.85
CA ARG A 397 -10.59 2.48 19.71
C ARG A 397 -10.52 3.93 20.17
N ASP A 398 -11.26 4.30 21.21
CA ASP A 398 -11.29 5.67 21.74
C ASP A 398 -9.91 6.10 22.26
N ILE A 399 -9.24 5.21 23.01
CA ILE A 399 -7.86 5.42 23.47
C ILE A 399 -6.92 5.62 22.28
N ARG A 400 -7.01 4.77 21.26
CA ARG A 400 -6.18 4.90 20.05
C ARG A 400 -6.43 6.20 19.30
N HIS A 401 -7.69 6.61 19.17
CA HIS A 401 -8.05 7.88 18.55
C HIS A 401 -7.48 9.07 19.34
N ALA A 402 -7.56 9.03 20.67
CA ALA A 402 -6.98 10.06 21.54
C ALA A 402 -5.45 10.12 21.44
N LEU A 403 -4.76 8.97 21.45
CA LEU A 403 -3.31 8.90 21.27
C LEU A 403 -2.85 9.46 19.93
N ASN A 404 -3.57 9.16 18.84
CA ASN A 404 -3.29 9.75 17.53
C ASN A 404 -3.41 11.28 17.57
N ALA A 405 -4.46 11.82 18.21
CA ALA A 405 -4.64 13.25 18.37
C ALA A 405 -3.56 13.92 19.23
N MET A 406 -2.95 13.16 20.16
CA MET A 406 -1.82 13.59 20.98
C MET A 406 -0.45 13.50 20.26
N GLY A 407 -0.41 13.10 18.99
CA GLY A 407 0.82 12.98 18.22
C GLY A 407 1.58 11.67 18.46
N CYS A 408 0.88 10.59 18.83
CA CYS A 408 1.41 9.23 18.87
C CYS A 408 0.75 8.33 17.80
N PRO A 409 0.75 8.72 16.50
CA PRO A 409 0.08 7.97 15.43
C PRO A 409 0.70 6.61 15.14
N GLU A 410 1.89 6.34 15.68
CA GLU A 410 2.58 5.06 15.57
C GLU A 410 1.95 3.96 16.43
N VAL A 411 1.15 4.31 17.46
CA VAL A 411 0.46 3.32 18.32
C VAL A 411 -0.65 2.64 17.55
N ASP A 412 -0.40 1.38 17.21
CA ASP A 412 -1.29 0.59 16.36
C ASP A 412 -2.07 -0.47 17.16
N HIS A 413 -1.57 -0.84 18.36
CA HIS A 413 -2.22 -1.75 19.30
C HIS A 413 -2.56 -1.08 20.64
N ILE A 414 -3.72 -1.44 21.19
CA ILE A 414 -4.13 -1.06 22.55
C ILE A 414 -4.29 -2.32 23.38
N GLU A 415 -3.53 -2.39 24.47
CA GLU A 415 -3.55 -3.51 25.41
C GLU A 415 -4.19 -3.07 26.73
N LEU A 416 -5.37 -3.60 27.01
CA LEU A 416 -6.06 -3.42 28.29
C LEU A 416 -5.67 -4.57 29.21
N THR A 417 -5.07 -4.26 30.35
CA THR A 417 -4.52 -5.25 31.28
C THR A 417 -5.23 -5.22 32.63
N GLY A 418 -5.37 -6.39 33.24
CA GLY A 418 -6.04 -6.55 34.52
C GLY A 418 -5.60 -7.81 35.26
N PRO A 419 -6.21 -8.12 36.41
CA PRO A 419 -5.91 -9.33 37.15
C PRO A 419 -6.23 -10.59 36.35
N ALA A 420 -5.40 -11.62 36.50
CA ALA A 420 -5.66 -12.93 35.93
C ALA A 420 -6.86 -13.63 36.58
N HIS A 421 -7.54 -14.47 35.79
CA HIS A 421 -8.50 -15.43 36.32
C HIS A 421 -7.80 -16.75 36.69
N ASP A 422 -6.84 -17.18 35.86
CA ASP A 422 -5.98 -18.30 36.18
C ASP A 422 -5.05 -17.93 37.35
N LYS A 423 -5.07 -18.73 38.42
CA LYS A 423 -4.27 -18.50 39.64
C LYS A 423 -2.76 -18.65 39.41
N THR A 424 -2.37 -19.28 38.31
CA THR A 424 -0.97 -19.46 37.90
C THR A 424 -0.47 -18.30 37.03
N ALA A 425 -1.37 -17.45 36.51
CA ALA A 425 -1.01 -16.30 35.69
C ALA A 425 -0.84 -15.03 36.53
N HIS A 426 0.05 -14.14 36.08
CA HIS A 426 0.33 -12.89 36.78
C HIS A 426 -0.53 -11.72 36.30
N GLY A 427 -1.13 -11.82 35.11
CA GLY A 427 -2.02 -10.82 34.55
C GLY A 427 -2.83 -11.36 33.38
N ARG A 428 -3.92 -10.65 33.06
CA ARG A 428 -4.78 -10.90 31.90
C ARG A 428 -4.80 -9.71 30.97
N ASN A 429 -4.97 -9.92 29.68
CA ASN A 429 -5.10 -8.83 28.72
C ASN A 429 -6.22 -9.02 27.68
N PHE A 430 -6.62 -7.88 27.12
CA PHE A 430 -7.34 -7.76 25.87
C PHE A 430 -6.52 -6.86 24.95
N VAL A 431 -6.22 -7.33 23.74
CA VAL A 431 -5.40 -6.58 22.78
C VAL A 431 -6.21 -6.28 21.54
N LEU A 432 -6.41 -5.00 21.25
CA LEU A 432 -6.99 -4.55 19.99
C LEU A 432 -5.88 -4.39 18.94
N CYS A 433 -6.06 -5.06 17.80
CA CYS A 433 -5.14 -4.99 16.66
C CYS A 433 -5.46 -3.80 15.73
N PRO A 434 -4.54 -3.41 14.83
CA PRO A 434 -4.69 -2.26 13.93
C PRO A 434 -5.99 -2.32 13.12
N GLY A 435 -6.30 -3.49 12.56
CA GLY A 435 -7.50 -3.77 11.77
C GLY A 435 -8.83 -3.86 12.54
N GLY A 436 -8.83 -3.63 13.86
CA GLY A 436 -10.05 -3.60 14.68
C GLY A 436 -10.51 -4.96 15.21
N ALA A 437 -9.93 -6.05 14.74
CA ALA A 437 -10.01 -7.35 15.40
C ALA A 437 -9.24 -7.34 16.73
N TYR A 438 -9.60 -8.23 17.64
CA TYR A 438 -8.85 -8.43 18.89
C TYR A 438 -8.05 -9.74 18.85
N ASP A 439 -6.91 -9.77 19.51
CA ASP A 439 -6.09 -10.97 19.63
C ASP A 439 -6.75 -11.94 20.63
N ARG A 440 -6.96 -13.19 20.21
CA ARG A 440 -7.51 -14.25 21.07
C ARG A 440 -6.44 -14.84 21.98
N SER A 441 -5.18 -14.74 21.60
CA SER A 441 -4.01 -15.12 22.39
C SER A 441 -3.58 -13.96 23.31
N PRO A 442 -2.59 -14.16 24.20
CA PRO A 442 -2.04 -13.07 25.01
C PRO A 442 -1.30 -12.00 24.21
N CYS A 443 -1.23 -12.13 22.87
CA CYS A 443 -0.44 -11.33 21.93
C CYS A 443 1.06 -11.41 22.21
N GLY A 444 1.83 -12.06 21.33
CA GLY A 444 3.27 -12.27 21.58
C GLY A 444 4.08 -10.97 21.65
N THR A 445 3.84 -10.04 20.71
CA THR A 445 4.50 -8.73 20.71
C THR A 445 3.99 -7.82 21.84
N GLY A 446 2.70 -7.92 22.20
CA GLY A 446 2.12 -7.22 23.36
C GLY A 446 2.72 -7.71 24.68
N THR A 447 2.82 -9.03 24.86
CA THR A 447 3.50 -9.65 26.01
C THR A 447 4.97 -9.23 26.09
N SER A 448 5.67 -9.11 24.95
CA SER A 448 7.05 -8.59 24.90
C SER A 448 7.13 -7.14 25.39
N ALA A 449 6.20 -6.28 24.96
CA ALA A 449 6.10 -4.89 25.42
C ALA A 449 5.75 -4.81 26.92
N LYS A 450 4.84 -5.66 27.40
CA LYS A 450 4.49 -5.77 28.83
C LYS A 450 5.69 -6.14 29.70
N VAL A 451 6.47 -7.14 29.28
CA VAL A 451 7.70 -7.55 29.98
C VAL A 451 8.73 -6.42 29.98
N ALA A 452 8.85 -5.64 28.90
CA ALA A 452 9.71 -4.46 28.88
C ALA A 452 9.28 -3.40 29.90
N CYS A 453 7.98 -3.16 30.07
CA CYS A 453 7.46 -2.27 31.12
C CYS A 453 7.78 -2.79 32.52
N LEU A 454 7.55 -4.09 32.78
CA LEU A 454 7.85 -4.71 34.08
C LEU A 454 9.34 -4.66 34.42
N ALA A 455 10.20 -4.94 33.45
CA ALA A 455 11.65 -4.84 33.59
C ALA A 455 12.09 -3.40 33.90
N ALA A 456 11.51 -2.41 33.20
CA ALA A 456 11.80 -1.00 33.43
C ALA A 456 11.34 -0.49 34.81
N GLU A 457 10.38 -1.15 35.44
CA GLU A 457 9.93 -0.89 36.82
C GLU A 457 10.66 -1.72 37.88
N GLY A 458 11.52 -2.66 37.47
CA GLY A 458 12.16 -3.61 38.39
C GLY A 458 11.20 -4.63 39.01
N LYS A 459 10.01 -4.81 38.42
CA LYS A 459 8.97 -5.76 38.89
C LYS A 459 9.16 -7.19 38.37
N LEU A 460 10.01 -7.37 37.36
CA LEU A 460 10.40 -8.68 36.84
C LEU A 460 11.92 -8.69 36.68
N LYS A 461 12.60 -9.72 37.19
CA LYS A 461 14.05 -9.88 37.07
C LYS A 461 14.41 -10.56 35.74
N PRO A 462 15.63 -10.40 35.22
CA PRO A 462 16.10 -11.17 34.07
C PRO A 462 15.91 -12.68 34.28
N GLU A 463 15.51 -13.39 33.23
CA GLU A 463 15.18 -14.82 33.23
C GLU A 463 14.00 -15.25 34.13
N GLU A 464 13.41 -14.34 34.91
CA GLU A 464 12.19 -14.62 35.66
C GLU A 464 11.00 -14.82 34.72
N ILE A 465 10.16 -15.82 35.01
CA ILE A 465 9.04 -16.19 34.17
C ILE A 465 7.81 -15.34 34.51
N TRP A 466 7.30 -14.64 33.50
CA TRP A 466 6.00 -13.99 33.50
C TRP A 466 4.97 -14.82 32.72
N ILE A 467 3.93 -15.30 33.39
CA ILE A 467 2.77 -15.94 32.77
C ILE A 467 1.68 -14.90 32.48
N GLN A 468 1.38 -14.70 31.19
CA GLN A 468 0.35 -13.79 30.69
C GLN A 468 -0.86 -14.57 30.19
N GLU A 469 -2.04 -14.24 30.71
CA GLU A 469 -3.32 -14.77 30.27
C GLU A 469 -3.99 -13.84 29.25
N SER A 470 -4.69 -14.41 28.27
CA SER A 470 -5.52 -13.66 27.33
C SER A 470 -6.98 -13.59 27.77
N ILE A 471 -7.77 -12.76 27.08
CA ILE A 471 -9.22 -12.69 27.29
C ILE A 471 -9.94 -14.02 27.04
N THR A 472 -9.35 -14.95 26.29
CA THR A 472 -9.91 -16.30 26.06
C THR A 472 -9.42 -17.34 27.08
N GLY A 473 -8.47 -16.98 27.95
CA GLY A 473 -7.87 -17.89 28.96
C GLY A 473 -6.62 -18.63 28.49
N SER A 474 -6.18 -18.44 27.23
CA SER A 474 -4.89 -18.99 26.78
C SER A 474 -3.71 -18.32 27.47
N LEU A 475 -2.60 -19.05 27.63
CA LEU A 475 -1.43 -18.61 28.39
C LEU A 475 -0.18 -18.55 27.53
N PHE A 476 0.62 -17.49 27.72
CA PHE A 476 2.02 -17.41 27.29
C PHE A 476 2.92 -17.30 28.50
N GLN A 477 4.08 -17.95 28.43
CA GLN A 477 5.21 -17.69 29.32
C GLN A 477 6.13 -16.70 28.63
N ALA A 478 6.67 -15.75 29.39
CA ALA A 478 7.61 -14.79 28.87
C ALA A 478 8.76 -14.59 29.85
N SER A 479 9.97 -14.42 29.33
CA SER A 479 11.12 -13.97 30.11
C SER A 479 11.93 -12.99 29.28
N TYR A 480 12.97 -12.42 29.86
CA TYR A 480 13.86 -11.54 29.11
C TYR A 480 15.32 -11.63 29.56
N ARG A 481 16.19 -11.25 28.63
CA ARG A 481 17.58 -10.89 28.90
C ARG A 481 17.78 -9.39 28.72
N PRO A 482 18.68 -8.74 29.49
CA PRO A 482 19.07 -7.37 29.21
C PRO A 482 19.71 -7.29 27.82
N HIS A 483 19.43 -6.23 27.06
CA HIS A 483 20.10 -6.02 25.79
C HIS A 483 21.58 -5.69 26.02
N PRO A 484 22.54 -6.37 25.36
CA PRO A 484 23.95 -6.25 25.70
C PRO A 484 24.55 -4.86 25.44
N GLN A 485 24.06 -4.15 24.41
CA GLN A 485 24.59 -2.83 24.01
C GLN A 485 23.63 -1.66 24.24
N ASN A 486 22.36 -1.89 24.60
CA ASN A 486 21.35 -0.82 24.60
C ASN A 486 20.64 -0.78 25.95
N LYS A 487 21.07 0.15 26.80
CA LYS A 487 20.55 0.28 28.16
C LYS A 487 19.06 0.65 28.12
N GLY A 488 18.26 -0.06 28.92
CA GLY A 488 16.80 0.11 28.94
C GLY A 488 16.04 -0.71 27.90
N HIS A 489 16.74 -1.42 27.01
CA HIS A 489 16.14 -2.41 26.12
C HIS A 489 16.32 -3.82 26.67
N ILE A 490 15.39 -4.70 26.32
CA ILE A 490 15.40 -6.12 26.67
C ILE A 490 15.35 -6.97 25.40
N LEU A 491 15.76 -8.22 25.52
CA LEU A 491 15.58 -9.29 24.54
C LEU A 491 14.53 -10.25 25.11
N PRO A 492 13.25 -10.11 24.75
CA PRO A 492 12.19 -10.94 25.29
C PRO A 492 12.10 -12.28 24.56
N ARG A 493 11.78 -13.32 25.33
CA ARG A 493 11.44 -14.64 24.82
C ARG A 493 10.01 -14.97 25.23
N ILE A 494 9.17 -15.34 24.27
CA ILE A 494 7.78 -15.73 24.49
C ILE A 494 7.64 -17.22 24.20
N ARG A 495 6.94 -17.96 25.05
CA ARG A 495 6.66 -19.38 24.86
C ARG A 495 5.17 -19.62 24.93
N GLY A 496 4.64 -20.33 23.95
CA GLY A 496 3.24 -20.71 23.88
C GLY A 496 3.04 -22.07 23.22
N THR A 497 1.79 -22.44 23.04
CA THR A 497 1.39 -23.65 22.33
C THR A 497 0.43 -23.28 21.21
N ALA A 498 0.46 -24.09 20.15
CA ALA A 498 -0.53 -24.07 19.10
C ALA A 498 -0.93 -25.51 18.79
N PHE A 499 -2.10 -25.69 18.19
CA PHE A 499 -2.66 -26.99 17.92
C PHE A 499 -3.11 -27.03 16.47
N VAL A 500 -2.69 -28.05 15.74
CA VAL A 500 -3.32 -28.39 14.46
C VAL A 500 -4.70 -28.94 14.81
N THR A 501 -5.74 -28.24 14.34
CA THR A 501 -7.13 -28.56 14.68
C THR A 501 -7.88 -29.28 13.57
N ALA A 502 -7.37 -29.21 12.34
CA ALA A 502 -7.88 -29.96 11.21
C ALA A 502 -6.76 -30.14 10.17
N GLU A 503 -6.74 -31.31 9.54
CA GLU A 503 -6.19 -31.50 8.21
C GLU A 503 -7.38 -31.56 7.25
N CYS A 504 -7.40 -30.67 6.27
CA CYS A 504 -8.46 -30.63 5.29
C CYS A 504 -7.87 -30.93 3.92
N GLU A 505 -8.28 -32.02 3.30
CA GLU A 505 -8.10 -32.23 1.87
C GLU A 505 -9.25 -31.53 1.14
N PHE A 506 -8.94 -30.42 0.49
CA PHE A 506 -9.90 -29.76 -0.38
C PHE A 506 -9.86 -30.46 -1.74
N ILE A 507 -10.88 -31.28 -2.03
CA ILE A 507 -11.08 -31.84 -3.37
C ILE A 507 -11.74 -30.76 -4.21
N LEU A 508 -10.93 -30.12 -5.04
CA LEU A 508 -11.38 -29.06 -5.91
C LEU A 508 -11.72 -29.67 -7.26
N ASN A 509 -13.01 -29.77 -7.53
CA ASN A 509 -13.49 -30.29 -8.80
C ASN A 509 -13.18 -29.25 -9.89
N GLU A 510 -12.27 -29.58 -10.80
CA GLU A 510 -11.87 -28.68 -11.89
C GLU A 510 -13.03 -28.27 -12.81
N ALA A 511 -14.13 -29.05 -12.82
CA ALA A 511 -15.34 -28.69 -13.56
C ALA A 511 -16.23 -27.68 -12.81
N ASP A 512 -15.99 -27.42 -11.52
CA ASP A 512 -16.64 -26.36 -10.76
C ASP A 512 -15.85 -25.05 -10.93
N PRO A 513 -16.40 -24.03 -11.63
CA PRO A 513 -15.70 -22.77 -11.90
C PRO A 513 -15.44 -21.93 -10.65
N LEU A 514 -15.96 -22.34 -9.49
CA LEU A 514 -15.82 -21.67 -8.20
C LEU A 514 -15.15 -22.56 -7.13
N CYS A 515 -14.52 -23.68 -7.52
CA CYS A 515 -13.96 -24.63 -6.55
C CYS A 515 -12.93 -23.97 -5.59
N TRP A 516 -12.19 -22.97 -6.04
CA TRP A 516 -11.27 -22.17 -5.21
C TRP A 516 -11.95 -21.02 -4.44
N GLY A 517 -13.28 -21.07 -4.27
CA GLY A 517 -14.11 -19.95 -3.84
C GLY A 517 -14.51 -19.05 -5.00
N MET A 518 -15.06 -17.86 -4.73
CA MET A 518 -15.03 -16.81 -5.76
C MET A 518 -13.56 -16.40 -5.88
N PRO A 519 -12.83 -16.76 -6.94
CA PRO A 519 -11.47 -16.28 -7.08
C PRO A 519 -11.49 -14.75 -6.98
N PRO A 520 -10.46 -14.10 -6.40
CA PRO A 520 -10.15 -12.75 -6.86
C PRO A 520 -10.00 -12.91 -8.37
N THR A 521 -10.95 -12.36 -9.11
CA THR A 521 -11.17 -12.68 -10.51
C THR A 521 -9.84 -12.66 -11.26
N ASN A 522 -9.41 -13.84 -11.73
CA ASN A 522 -8.26 -14.14 -12.59
C ASN A 522 -6.91 -14.43 -11.91
N LEU A 523 -6.66 -15.70 -11.59
CA LEU A 523 -5.34 -16.32 -11.79
C LEU A 523 -5.57 -17.66 -12.50
N ASN A 524 -5.49 -17.63 -13.83
CA ASN A 524 -5.39 -18.82 -14.66
C ASN A 524 -4.02 -19.45 -14.42
N LEU A 525 -3.94 -20.44 -13.53
CA LEU A 525 -2.88 -21.44 -13.59
C LEU A 525 -3.43 -22.62 -14.39
N SER A 526 -3.07 -22.67 -15.68
CA SER A 526 -3.29 -23.86 -16.48
C SER A 526 -2.32 -24.95 -16.00
N PRO A 527 -2.77 -26.21 -15.82
CA PRO A 527 -1.90 -27.30 -15.42
C PRO A 527 -1.05 -27.78 -16.61
N VAL A 528 0.22 -28.12 -16.33
CA VAL A 528 0.99 -29.10 -17.09
C VAL A 528 0.87 -30.43 -16.38
#